data_AF-A0AA36DJK8-F1
#
_entry.id   AF-A0AA36DJK8-F1
#
_cell.length_a   1.000
_cell.length_b   1.000
_cell.length_c   1.000
_cell.angle_alpha   90.00
_cell.angle_beta   90.00
_cell.angle_gamma   90.00
#
_symmetry.space_group_name_H-M   'P 1'
#
loop_
_entity.id
_entity.type
_entity.pdbx_description
1 polymer ?
#
loop_
_entity_poly.entity_id
_entity_poly.type
_entity_poly.pdbx_seq_one_letter_code
_entity_poly.pdbx_strand_id
1 'polypeptide(L)'
;MGICFVGKRKNFEEFMDQYIEPQPGPLVTIDGKFLAEHQGVHHFTLGKRIHLKGDHLGYFVADIQPATNTVVVCSGSHHPLLYADEFLIKLPAWISRDPIDNTQMGEKVIKAEIGWKRHGVSDAV
;
A
#
# COMPACT_ATOMS: atom_id res chain seq x y z
N MET A 1 -7.41 5.77 -13.67
CA MET A 1 -7.70 4.35 -13.38
C MET A 1 -8.38 4.33 -12.03
N GLY A 2 -9.44 3.54 -11.84
CA GLY A 2 -10.22 3.52 -10.60
C GLY A 2 -10.77 2.14 -10.34
N ILE A 3 -11.44 1.95 -9.21
CA ILE A 3 -12.10 0.68 -8.90
C ILE A 3 -13.15 0.40 -9.97
N CYS A 4 -13.16 -0.85 -10.48
CA CYS A 4 -14.19 -1.28 -11.42
C CYS A 4 -15.58 -0.96 -10.83
N PHE A 5 -16.51 -0.45 -11.65
CA PHE A 5 -17.88 -0.08 -11.24
C PHE A 5 -18.06 1.20 -10.39
N VAL A 6 -17.02 1.78 -9.79
CA VAL A 6 -17.12 3.09 -9.09
C VAL A 6 -17.14 4.27 -10.08
N GLY A 7 -16.80 4.01 -11.35
CA GLY A 7 -16.68 5.02 -12.41
C GLY A 7 -15.40 5.83 -12.34
N LYS A 8 -15.21 6.78 -13.27
CA LYS A 8 -14.07 7.71 -13.25
C LYS A 8 -14.34 8.85 -12.26
N ARG A 9 -14.23 8.58 -10.96
CA ARG A 9 -14.24 9.64 -9.94
C ARG A 9 -12.90 10.38 -9.96
N LYS A 10 -12.94 11.72 -9.86
CA LYS A 10 -11.73 12.56 -9.83
C LYS A 10 -11.02 12.51 -8.48
N ASN A 11 -11.78 12.34 -7.39
CA ASN A 11 -11.25 12.24 -6.04
C ASN A 11 -11.68 10.92 -5.40
N PHE A 12 -10.72 10.03 -5.14
CA PHE A 12 -10.96 8.74 -4.51
C PHE A 12 -11.08 8.88 -2.98
N GLU A 13 -10.42 9.88 -2.39
CA GLU A 13 -10.45 10.13 -0.95
C GLU A 13 -11.87 10.56 -0.52
N GLU A 14 -12.46 11.54 -1.22
CA GLU A 14 -13.87 11.95 -1.01
C GLU A 14 -14.87 10.78 -1.16
N PHE A 15 -14.57 9.81 -2.02
CA PHE A 15 -15.43 8.63 -2.16
C PHE A 15 -15.33 7.72 -0.93
N MET A 16 -14.14 7.52 -0.37
CA MET A 16 -13.98 6.72 0.85
C MET A 16 -14.67 7.39 2.04
N ASP A 17 -14.62 8.72 2.13
CA ASP A 17 -15.20 9.48 3.24
C ASP A 17 -16.74 9.44 3.29
N GLN A 18 -17.39 9.01 2.21
CA GLN A 18 -18.84 8.73 2.21
C GLN A 18 -19.21 7.47 3.00
N TYR A 19 -18.23 6.59 3.26
CA TYR A 19 -18.44 5.29 3.90
C TYR A 19 -17.59 5.09 5.15
N ILE A 20 -16.50 5.84 5.31
CA ILE A 20 -15.57 5.76 6.43
C ILE A 20 -15.46 7.16 7.04
N GLU A 21 -15.78 7.29 8.33
CA GLU A 21 -15.66 8.57 9.03
C GLU A 21 -14.18 9.00 9.11
N PRO A 22 -13.82 10.19 8.63
CA PRO A 22 -12.46 10.71 8.75
C PRO A 22 -12.06 10.88 10.20
N GLN A 23 -10.93 10.28 10.58
CA GLN A 23 -10.35 10.43 11.91
C GLN A 23 -8.97 11.06 11.79
N PRO A 24 -8.79 12.31 12.26
CA PRO A 24 -7.50 12.97 12.18
C PRO A 24 -6.43 12.29 13.03
N GLY A 25 -5.20 12.25 12.52
CA GLY A 25 -4.09 11.54 13.17
C GLY A 25 -2.71 12.05 12.74
N PRO A 26 -1.67 11.77 13.52
CA PRO A 26 -0.35 12.32 13.27
C PRO A 26 0.36 11.59 12.13
N LEU A 27 1.01 12.37 11.26
CA LEU A 27 1.96 11.89 10.27
C LEU A 27 3.37 12.23 10.76
N VAL A 28 4.19 11.19 10.99
CA VAL A 28 5.49 11.29 11.67
C VAL A 28 6.62 10.66 10.86
N THR A 29 7.86 11.13 11.04
CA THR A 29 9.03 10.42 10.53
C THR A 29 9.33 9.15 11.33
N ILE A 30 10.20 8.28 10.80
CA ILE A 30 10.75 7.13 11.52
C ILE A 30 11.38 7.48 12.88
N ASP A 31 11.91 8.69 13.03
CA ASP A 31 12.50 9.20 14.28
C ASP A 31 11.45 9.82 15.22
N GLY A 32 10.16 9.72 14.90
CA GLY A 32 9.06 10.26 15.68
C GLY A 32 8.83 11.77 15.51
N LYS A 33 9.49 12.42 14.54
CA LYS A 33 9.25 13.85 14.27
C LYS A 33 7.88 14.06 13.62
N PHE A 34 7.03 14.86 14.25
CA PHE A 34 5.77 15.29 13.66
C PHE A 34 5.98 16.13 12.39
N LEU A 35 5.24 15.81 11.32
CA LEU A 35 5.28 16.51 10.06
C LEU A 35 3.96 17.22 9.73
N ALA A 36 2.83 16.53 9.90
CA ALA A 36 1.49 17.03 9.58
C ALA A 36 0.40 16.20 10.27
N GLU A 37 -0.84 16.66 10.17
CA GLU A 37 -2.04 15.89 10.51
C GLU A 37 -2.70 15.36 9.22
N HIS A 38 -3.08 14.08 9.19
CA HIS A 38 -3.84 13.47 8.10
C HIS A 38 -5.31 13.30 8.48
N GLN A 39 -6.19 13.06 7.50
CA GLN A 39 -7.64 12.90 7.74
C GLN A 39 -8.11 11.45 7.97
N GLY A 40 -7.18 10.48 7.99
CA GLY A 40 -7.48 9.10 8.36
C GLY A 40 -6.52 8.12 7.71
N VAL A 41 -6.20 7.03 8.41
CA VAL A 41 -5.28 6.00 7.93
C VAL A 41 -5.77 5.31 6.64
N HIS A 42 -7.09 5.30 6.37
CA HIS A 42 -7.68 4.69 5.18
C HIS A 42 -7.28 5.38 3.87
N HIS A 43 -6.74 6.60 3.91
CA HIS A 43 -6.22 7.29 2.73
C HIS A 43 -4.82 6.84 2.31
N PHE A 44 -4.18 5.97 3.08
CA PHE A 44 -2.77 5.61 2.90
C PHE A 44 -2.60 4.15 2.48
N THR A 45 -1.48 3.89 1.83
CA THR A 45 -1.02 2.56 1.46
C THR A 45 0.49 2.55 1.63
N LEU A 46 1.05 1.42 2.07
CA LEU A 46 2.50 1.27 2.19
C LEU A 46 3.20 1.63 0.86
N GLY A 47 4.29 2.38 0.94
CA GLY A 47 5.03 2.87 -0.22
C GLY A 47 4.38 4.04 -0.98
N LYS A 48 3.20 4.53 -0.58
CA LYS A 48 2.60 5.74 -1.18
C LYS A 48 3.54 6.94 -0.94
N ARG A 49 3.90 7.65 -2.00
CA ARG A 49 4.62 8.93 -1.89
C ARG A 49 3.69 10.01 -1.36
N ILE A 50 4.13 10.72 -0.33
CA ILE A 50 3.39 11.83 0.28
C ILE A 50 4.03 13.15 -0.13
N HIS A 51 3.20 14.07 -0.60
CA HIS A 51 3.63 15.39 -1.04
C HIS A 51 3.51 16.36 0.13
N LEU A 52 4.60 16.56 0.85
CA LEU A 52 4.73 17.58 1.89
C LEU A 52 5.76 18.62 1.45
N LYS A 53 5.64 19.82 2.00
CA LYS A 53 6.66 20.86 1.82
C LYS A 53 7.85 20.53 2.72
N GLY A 54 9.04 20.50 2.13
CA GLY A 54 10.27 20.11 2.82
C GLY A 54 10.56 18.62 2.67
N ASP A 55 11.86 18.31 2.61
CA ASP A 55 12.48 17.08 2.09
C ASP A 55 12.66 17.08 0.56
N HIS A 56 13.92 17.04 0.12
CA HIS A 56 14.31 16.99 -1.28
C HIS A 56 14.12 15.60 -1.90
N LEU A 57 14.20 14.54 -1.09
CA LEU A 57 14.03 13.16 -1.53
C LEU A 57 12.54 12.74 -1.54
N GLY A 58 11.75 13.40 -0.69
CA GLY A 58 10.32 13.17 -0.52
C GLY A 58 10.01 12.03 0.45
N TYR A 59 8.82 12.08 1.04
CA TYR A 59 8.37 11.11 2.03
C TYR A 59 7.57 9.97 1.41
N PHE A 60 7.73 8.77 1.96
CA PHE A 60 7.03 7.55 1.57
C PHE A 60 6.47 6.87 2.81
N VAL A 61 5.23 6.36 2.74
CA VAL A 61 4.60 5.64 3.85
C VAL A 61 5.37 4.36 4.15
N ALA A 62 5.97 4.30 5.32
CA ALA A 62 6.73 3.15 5.81
C ALA A 62 5.87 2.24 6.70
N ASP A 63 4.94 2.82 7.47
CA ASP A 63 4.05 2.07 8.35
C ASP A 63 2.72 2.81 8.54
N ILE A 64 1.66 2.04 8.81
CA ILE A 64 0.32 2.53 9.13
C ILE A 64 -0.10 1.84 10.43
N GLN A 65 -0.41 2.64 11.45
CA GLN A 65 -0.74 2.16 12.79
C GLN A 65 -2.19 2.53 13.13
N PRO A 66 -3.19 1.69 12.79
CA PRO A 66 -4.58 2.01 13.01
C PRO A 66 -4.94 2.19 14.49
N ALA A 67 -4.28 1.46 15.40
CA ALA A 67 -4.55 1.52 16.83
C ALA A 67 -4.25 2.90 17.45
N THR A 68 -3.27 3.62 16.90
CA THR A 68 -2.86 4.96 17.32
C THR A 68 -3.22 6.03 16.28
N ASN A 69 -3.93 5.63 15.21
CA ASN A 69 -4.24 6.46 14.05
C ASN A 69 -3.01 7.21 13.51
N THR A 70 -1.84 6.58 13.52
CA THR A 70 -0.55 7.20 13.16
C THR A 70 -0.08 6.68 11.81
N VAL A 71 0.44 7.57 10.96
CA VAL A 71 1.13 7.21 9.70
C VAL A 71 2.61 7.56 9.83
N VAL A 72 3.47 6.56 9.64
CA VAL A 72 4.92 6.73 9.71
C VAL A 72 5.48 6.81 8.29
N VAL A 73 6.35 7.79 8.04
CA VAL A 73 7.01 7.99 6.75
C VAL A 73 8.53 7.95 6.85
N CYS A 74 9.17 7.47 5.79
CA CYS A 74 10.62 7.52 5.59
C CYS A 74 10.98 8.46 4.43
N SER A 75 12.21 8.97 4.44
CA SER A 75 12.73 9.82 3.37
C SER A 75 13.33 8.98 2.24
N GLY A 76 13.02 9.33 1.00
CA GLY A 76 13.54 8.68 -0.21
C GLY A 76 12.84 7.38 -0.57
N SER A 77 12.86 7.05 -1.86
CA SER A 77 12.13 5.91 -2.44
C SER A 77 12.81 4.55 -2.30
N HIS A 78 14.02 4.50 -1.71
CA HIS A 78 14.84 3.29 -1.58
C HIS A 78 15.14 2.97 -0.10
N HIS A 79 14.36 3.52 0.82
CA HIS A 79 14.55 3.25 2.24
C HIS A 79 14.31 1.77 2.56
N PRO A 80 15.15 1.10 3.37
CA PRO A 80 15.01 -0.34 3.66
C PRO A 80 13.63 -0.76 4.18
N LEU A 81 12.97 0.10 4.97
CA LEU A 81 11.61 -0.16 5.49
C LEU A 81 10.52 -0.25 4.41
N LEU A 82 10.81 0.13 3.16
CA LEU A 82 9.88 -0.01 2.05
C LEU A 82 9.92 -1.42 1.41
N TYR A 83 10.82 -2.29 1.88
CA TYR A 83 11.04 -3.64 1.36
C TYR A 83 10.72 -4.68 2.43
N ALA A 84 10.31 -5.87 1.97
CA ALA A 84 10.08 -7.04 2.81
C ALA A 84 10.55 -8.29 2.06
N ASP A 85 11.13 -9.24 2.81
CA ASP A 85 11.63 -10.50 2.26
C ASP A 85 10.56 -11.60 2.26
N GLU A 86 9.51 -11.44 3.08
CA GLU A 86 8.45 -12.43 3.24
C GLU A 86 7.07 -11.78 3.41
N PHE A 87 6.03 -12.53 3.09
CA PHE A 87 4.65 -12.15 3.32
C PHE A 87 3.80 -13.41 3.57
N LEU A 88 2.69 -13.23 4.27
CA LEU A 88 1.74 -14.30 4.58
C LEU A 88 0.45 -14.09 3.80
N ILE A 89 -0.03 -15.14 3.14
CA ILE A 89 -1.32 -15.16 2.45
C ILE A 89 -2.30 -15.97 3.27
N LYS A 90 -3.48 -15.40 3.54
CA LYS A 90 -4.61 -16.14 4.10
C LYS A 90 -5.60 -16.45 2.98
N LEU A 91 -6.14 -17.67 2.98
CA LEU A 91 -7.20 -18.12 2.07
C LEU A 91 -6.84 -18.00 0.57
N PRO A 92 -5.76 -18.64 0.11
CA PRO A 92 -5.45 -18.67 -1.32
C PRO A 92 -6.58 -19.37 -2.10
N ALA A 93 -6.92 -18.81 -3.25
CA ALA A 93 -7.82 -19.44 -4.21
C ALA A 93 -7.01 -19.93 -5.41
N TRP A 94 -7.20 -21.20 -5.77
CA TRP A 94 -6.48 -21.85 -6.85
C TRP A 94 -7.43 -22.03 -8.04
N ILE A 95 -6.95 -21.70 -9.25
CA ILE A 95 -7.72 -21.91 -10.49
C ILE A 95 -7.79 -23.41 -10.83
N SER A 96 -6.72 -24.15 -10.50
CA SER A 96 -6.61 -25.59 -10.69
C SER A 96 -6.61 -26.30 -9.32
N ARG A 97 -5.93 -27.45 -9.23
CA ARG A 97 -5.79 -28.19 -7.96
C ARG A 97 -4.97 -27.37 -6.96
N ASP A 98 -5.38 -27.41 -5.70
CA ASP A 98 -4.60 -26.83 -4.60
C ASP A 98 -3.20 -27.49 -4.56
N PRO A 99 -2.14 -26.72 -4.82
CA PRO A 99 -0.78 -27.25 -4.80
C PRO A 99 -0.25 -27.47 -3.38
N ILE A 100 -0.96 -27.03 -2.35
CA ILE A 100 -0.61 -27.09 -0.92
C ILE A 100 -1.57 -28.03 -0.15
N ASP A 101 -2.42 -28.78 -0.86
CA ASP A 101 -3.24 -29.82 -0.23
C ASP A 101 -2.34 -30.85 0.51
N ASN A 102 -2.82 -31.36 1.64
CA ASN A 102 -2.08 -32.08 2.70
C ASN A 102 -1.36 -33.36 2.25
N THR A 103 -1.42 -33.71 0.97
CA THR A 103 -0.74 -34.86 0.35
C THR A 103 0.63 -34.52 -0.25
N GLN A 104 0.99 -33.24 -0.37
CA GLN A 104 2.30 -32.81 -0.88
C GLN A 104 2.94 -31.71 -0.01
N MET A 105 3.30 -32.06 1.23
CA MET A 105 4.15 -31.20 2.07
C MET A 105 5.56 -31.09 1.47
N GLY A 106 6.01 -29.86 1.23
CA GLY A 106 7.34 -29.54 0.74
C GLY A 106 7.46 -28.08 0.31
N GLU A 107 8.69 -27.57 0.22
CA GLU A 107 8.97 -26.24 -0.32
C GLU A 107 8.61 -26.21 -1.81
N LYS A 108 7.88 -25.17 -2.23
CA LYS A 108 7.53 -24.95 -3.64
C LYS A 108 8.04 -23.59 -4.07
N VAL A 109 8.79 -23.58 -5.17
CA VAL A 109 9.26 -22.33 -5.79
C VAL A 109 8.20 -21.87 -6.78
N ILE A 110 7.68 -20.68 -6.56
CA ILE A 110 6.73 -20.02 -7.45
C ILE A 110 7.25 -18.64 -7.85
N LYS A 111 6.75 -18.12 -8.97
CA LYS A 111 6.84 -16.69 -9.25
C LYS A 111 5.58 -16.02 -8.72
N ALA A 112 5.76 -14.98 -7.91
CA ALA A 112 4.68 -14.20 -7.35
C ALA A 112 4.80 -12.74 -7.84
N GLU A 113 3.66 -12.12 -8.09
CA GLU A 113 3.57 -10.69 -8.38
C GLU A 113 2.71 -10.04 -7.29
N ILE A 114 3.24 -9.00 -6.64
CA ILE A 114 2.55 -8.26 -5.59
C ILE A 114 2.25 -6.87 -6.12
N GLY A 115 0.96 -6.57 -6.25
CA GLY A 115 0.46 -5.32 -6.83
C GLY A 115 0.36 -5.39 -8.36
N TRP A 116 -0.65 -4.71 -8.90
CA TRP A 116 -0.86 -4.65 -10.34
C TRP A 116 -0.27 -3.38 -10.93
N LYS A 117 0.61 -3.51 -11.91
CA LYS A 117 1.07 -2.39 -12.74
C LYS A 117 0.47 -2.55 -14.12
N ARG A 118 -0.14 -1.48 -14.65
CA ARG A 118 -0.52 -1.45 -16.05
C ARG A 118 0.76 -1.46 -16.87
N HIS A 119 1.10 -2.58 -17.49
CA HIS A 119 2.10 -2.58 -18.54
C HIS A 119 1.57 -1.65 -19.65
N GLY A 120 2.35 -0.63 -19.99
CA GLY A 120 2.09 0.15 -21.19
C GLY A 120 2.05 -0.82 -22.37
N VAL A 121 1.04 -0.69 -23.22
CA VAL A 121 1.11 -1.30 -24.55
C VAL A 121 2.36 -0.70 -25.19
N SER A 122 3.44 -1.47 -25.29
CA SER A 122 4.59 -1.06 -26.09
C SER A 122 4.14 -1.05 -27.54
N ASP A 123 4.46 0.03 -28.23
CA ASP A 123 4.11 0.31 -29.61
C ASP A 123 4.18 -0.94 -30.50
N ALA A 124 3.03 -1.37 -31.00
CA ALA A 124 2.94 -2.19 -32.19
C ALA A 124 2.76 -1.22 -33.37
N VAL A 125 3.85 -1.12 -34.13
CA VAL A 125 4.07 -0.53 -35.47
C VAL A 125 2.81 -0.05 -36.20
#